data_AF-A0A1D9QES3-F1
#
_entry.id   AF-A0A1D9QES3-F1
#
_cell.length_a   1.000
_cell.length_b   1.000
_cell.length_c   1.000
_cell.angle_alpha   90.00
_cell.angle_beta   90.00
_cell.angle_gamma   90.00
#
_symmetry.space_group_name_H-M   'P 1'
#
loop_
_entity.id
_entity.type
_entity.pdbx_description
1 polymer ?
#
loop_
_entity_poly.entity_id
_entity_poly.type
_entity_poly.pdbx_seq_one_letter_code
_entity_poly.pdbx_strand_id
1 'polypeptide(L)'
;MCSYIDWEIRQVSRINLLSDDQVFEELRDVMNGHGYSWYTITYGLQLRYRRRCLRLEHFEPGNIAYEWNALCDERLAWKYHGRPSFMSLKFNRACLVNLKTISNRAGLGFEAKQMTENNIDRSFAFPIYCREA
;
A
#
# COMPACT_ATOMS: atom_id res chain seq x y z
N MET A 1 15.41 -8.87 -17.37
CA MET A 1 15.23 -7.56 -16.71
C MET A 1 13.86 -7.05 -17.15
N CYS A 2 12.83 -7.10 -16.29
CA CYS A 2 11.47 -6.51 -16.44
C CYS A 2 10.42 -7.05 -15.44
N SER A 3 10.79 -7.94 -14.51
CA SER A 3 9.83 -8.66 -13.65
C SER A 3 8.87 -7.81 -12.81
N TYR A 4 9.22 -6.56 -12.49
CA TYR A 4 8.43 -5.74 -11.56
C TYR A 4 7.47 -4.78 -12.26
N ILE A 5 7.82 -4.27 -13.46
CA ILE A 5 6.92 -3.46 -14.29
C ILE A 5 5.77 -4.34 -14.81
N ASP A 6 6.11 -5.54 -15.28
CA ASP A 6 5.11 -6.51 -15.75
C ASP A 6 4.13 -6.90 -14.64
N TRP A 7 4.63 -7.05 -13.40
CA TRP A 7 3.77 -7.34 -12.25
C TRP A 7 2.86 -6.16 -11.93
N GLU A 8 3.38 -4.93 -11.92
CA GLU A 8 2.57 -3.75 -11.67
C GLU A 8 1.44 -3.61 -12.70
N ILE A 9 1.75 -3.71 -13.99
CA ILE A 9 0.77 -3.65 -15.07
C ILE A 9 -0.31 -4.72 -14.90
N ARG A 10 0.08 -5.96 -14.55
CA ARG A 10 -0.86 -7.05 -14.27
C ARG A 10 -1.73 -6.77 -13.05
N GLN A 11 -1.16 -6.23 -11.97
CA GLN A 11 -1.93 -5.91 -10.77
C GLN A 11 -2.92 -4.78 -11.00
N VAL A 12 -2.50 -3.71 -11.68
CA VAL A 12 -3.39 -2.60 -12.05
C VAL A 12 -4.52 -3.11 -12.95
N SER A 13 -4.18 -3.91 -13.97
CA SER A 13 -5.19 -4.53 -14.85
C SER A 13 -6.16 -5.42 -14.09
N ARG A 14 -5.67 -6.26 -13.17
CA ARG A 14 -6.50 -7.13 -12.32
C ARG A 14 -7.49 -6.30 -11.50
N ILE A 15 -7.00 -5.28 -10.80
CA ILE A 15 -7.84 -4.42 -9.95
C ILE A 15 -8.88 -3.67 -10.79
N ASN A 16 -8.51 -3.23 -12.00
CA ASN A 16 -9.45 -2.56 -12.91
C ASN A 16 -10.57 -3.48 -13.43
N LEU A 17 -10.36 -4.80 -13.42
CA LEU A 17 -11.37 -5.78 -13.81
C LEU A 17 -12.26 -6.24 -12.65
N LEU A 18 -11.92 -5.88 -11.40
CA LEU A 18 -12.75 -6.21 -10.24
C LEU A 18 -14.08 -5.44 -10.28
N SER A 19 -15.14 -6.08 -9.78
CA SER A 19 -16.36 -5.37 -9.41
C SER A 19 -16.11 -4.44 -8.22
N ASP A 20 -17.01 -3.48 -8.03
CA ASP A 20 -16.87 -2.52 -6.95
C ASP A 20 -16.96 -3.15 -5.56
N ASP A 21 -17.83 -4.16 -5.40
CA ASP A 21 -17.90 -4.96 -4.17
C ASP A 21 -16.58 -5.71 -3.92
N GLN A 22 -15.98 -6.30 -4.97
CA GLN A 22 -14.68 -6.98 -4.84
C GLN A 22 -13.55 -6.01 -4.45
N VAL A 23 -13.54 -4.81 -5.04
CA VAL A 23 -12.59 -3.76 -4.64
C VAL A 23 -12.78 -3.39 -3.18
N PHE A 24 -14.02 -3.22 -2.72
CA PHE A 24 -14.32 -2.85 -1.35
C PHE A 24 -13.90 -3.94 -0.36
N GLU A 25 -14.19 -5.21 -0.65
CA GLU A 25 -13.82 -6.35 0.16
C GLU A 25 -12.29 -6.49 0.27
N GLU A 26 -11.57 -6.44 -0.86
CA GLU A 26 -10.10 -6.52 -0.85
C GLU A 26 -9.46 -5.31 -0.14
N LEU A 27 -10.04 -4.12 -0.32
CA LEU A 27 -9.58 -2.92 0.38
C LEU A 27 -9.78 -3.06 1.90
N ARG A 28 -10.95 -3.52 2.34
CA ARG A 28 -11.25 -3.77 3.76
C ARG A 28 -10.25 -4.74 4.36
N ASP A 29 -9.96 -5.83 3.65
CA ASP A 29 -8.98 -6.83 4.08
C ASP A 29 -7.60 -6.20 4.27
N VAL A 30 -7.11 -5.48 3.26
CA VAL A 30 -5.82 -4.79 3.31
C VAL A 30 -5.77 -3.79 4.47
N MET A 31 -6.80 -2.98 4.68
CA MET A 31 -6.84 -1.97 5.75
C MET A 31 -6.79 -2.60 7.15
N ASN A 32 -7.44 -3.75 7.31
CA ASN A 32 -7.39 -4.56 8.52
C ASN A 32 -6.10 -5.40 8.66
N GLY A 33 -5.17 -5.28 7.71
CA GLY A 33 -3.91 -6.01 7.71
C GLY A 33 -4.05 -7.48 7.30
N HIS A 34 -5.09 -7.86 6.57
CA HIS A 34 -5.16 -9.17 5.94
C HIS A 34 -4.43 -9.11 4.59
N GLY A 35 -3.47 -10.01 4.38
CA GLY A 35 -2.72 -10.08 3.11
C GLY A 35 -1.85 -8.85 2.80
N TYR A 36 -1.61 -7.96 3.77
CA TYR A 36 -0.80 -6.75 3.57
C TYR A 36 0.05 -6.42 4.80
N SER A 37 1.35 -6.26 4.58
CA SER A 37 2.36 -6.03 5.62
C SER A 37 2.62 -4.54 5.82
N TRP A 38 1.67 -3.85 6.44
CA TRP A 38 1.74 -2.41 6.68
C TRP A 38 3.03 -1.97 7.38
N TYR A 39 3.45 -2.68 8.43
CA TYR A 39 4.64 -2.30 9.19
C TYR A 39 5.90 -2.49 8.34
N THR A 40 6.06 -3.67 7.74
CA THR A 40 7.25 -3.98 6.95
C THR A 40 7.39 -3.03 5.75
N ILE A 41 6.28 -2.70 5.06
CA ILE A 41 6.29 -1.74 3.95
C ILE A 41 6.67 -0.35 4.45
N THR A 42 6.04 0.12 5.54
CA THR A 42 6.37 1.44 6.14
C THR A 42 7.86 1.53 6.46
N TYR A 43 8.40 0.52 7.14
CA TYR A 43 9.80 0.48 7.52
C TYR A 43 10.73 0.45 6.30
N GLY A 44 10.41 -0.35 5.28
CA GLY A 44 11.17 -0.42 4.04
C GLY A 44 11.20 0.92 3.29
N LEU A 45 10.06 1.60 3.20
CA LEU A 45 9.95 2.94 2.62
C LEU A 45 10.78 3.96 3.40
N GLN A 46 10.67 3.99 4.73
CA GLN A 46 11.44 4.88 5.60
C GLN A 46 12.96 4.65 5.47
N LEU A 47 13.40 3.39 5.46
CA LEU A 47 14.81 3.05 5.33
C LEU A 47 15.38 3.54 4.00
N ARG A 48 14.66 3.33 2.90
CA ARG A 48 15.08 3.81 1.58
C ARG A 48 15.00 5.32 1.45
N TYR A 49 14.00 5.97 2.08
CA TYR A 49 13.93 7.43 2.15
C TYR A 49 15.18 8.00 2.81
N ARG A 50 15.53 7.50 4.00
CA ARG A 50 16.74 7.91 4.76
C ARG A 50 18.03 7.68 3.98
N ARG A 51 18.09 6.62 3.18
CA ARG A 51 19.23 6.30 2.31
C ARG A 51 19.23 7.04 0.98
N ARG A 52 18.21 7.85 0.68
CA ARG A 52 18.00 8.51 -0.63
C ARG A 52 17.97 7.52 -1.80
N CYS A 53 17.43 6.32 -1.57
CA CYS A 53 17.36 5.23 -2.54
C CYS A 53 15.93 4.93 -3.02
N LEU A 54 14.99 5.83 -2.80
CA LEU A 54 13.64 5.71 -3.34
C LEU A 54 13.62 6.09 -4.80
N ARG A 55 12.83 5.36 -5.59
CA ARG A 55 12.50 5.75 -6.96
C ARG A 55 11.29 6.68 -6.91
N LEU A 56 11.54 7.97 -7.08
CA LEU A 56 10.52 9.01 -6.97
C LEU A 56 9.89 9.40 -8.32
N GLU A 57 10.51 8.97 -9.42
CA GLU A 57 10.10 9.26 -10.81
C GLU A 57 8.67 8.84 -11.17
N HIS A 58 8.07 7.92 -10.40
CA HIS A 58 6.69 7.45 -10.60
C HIS A 58 5.64 8.24 -9.79
N PHE A 59 6.06 9.26 -9.05
CA PHE A 59 5.19 10.07 -8.19
C PHE A 59 5.25 11.52 -8.66
N GLU A 60 4.12 12.23 -8.65
CA GLU A 60 3.99 13.63 -9.07
C GLU A 60 3.80 14.55 -7.84
N PRO A 61 4.61 15.59 -7.64
CA PRO A 61 5.99 15.77 -8.07
C PRO A 61 6.92 15.10 -7.03
N GLY A 62 7.22 13.82 -7.23
CA GLY A 62 8.18 13.04 -6.45
C GLY A 62 7.80 12.76 -4.99
N ASN A 63 6.54 12.91 -4.60
CA ASN A 63 6.16 12.87 -3.18
C ASN A 63 5.50 11.56 -2.74
N ILE A 64 6.30 10.50 -2.73
CA ILE A 64 5.89 9.22 -2.13
C ILE A 64 5.46 9.36 -0.66
N ALA A 65 6.02 10.32 0.09
CA ALA A 65 5.62 10.53 1.48
C ALA A 65 4.18 11.04 1.57
N TYR A 66 3.76 11.92 0.65
CA TYR A 66 2.37 12.36 0.54
C TYR A 66 1.44 11.18 0.21
N GLU A 67 1.76 10.41 -0.83
CA GLU A 67 0.94 9.26 -1.23
C GLU A 67 0.82 8.21 -0.11
N TRP A 68 1.94 7.91 0.56
CA TRP A 68 1.93 6.97 1.68
C TRP A 68 1.16 7.51 2.89
N ASN A 69 1.29 8.80 3.20
CA ASN A 69 0.55 9.44 4.29
C ASN A 69 -0.96 9.42 4.02
N ALA A 70 -1.39 9.73 2.79
CA ALA A 70 -2.80 9.64 2.42
C ALA A 70 -3.36 8.22 2.62
N LEU A 71 -2.59 7.18 2.29
CA LEU A 71 -2.97 5.79 2.56
C LEU A 71 -2.99 5.45 4.06
N CYS A 72 -2.09 6.03 4.85
CA CYS A 72 -2.08 5.87 6.31
C CYS A 72 -3.30 6.55 6.96
N ASP A 73 -3.65 7.75 6.52
CA ASP A 73 -4.83 8.48 6.97
C ASP A 73 -6.10 7.71 6.62
N GLU A 74 -6.16 7.15 5.41
CA GLU A 74 -7.25 6.28 5.00
C GLU A 74 -7.35 5.05 5.92
N ARG A 75 -6.23 4.39 6.22
CA ARG A 75 -6.22 3.27 7.17
C ARG A 75 -6.72 3.67 8.56
N LEU A 76 -6.38 4.87 9.04
CA LEU A 76 -6.91 5.40 10.30
C LEU A 76 -8.43 5.61 10.22
N ALA A 77 -8.94 6.16 9.12
CA ALA A 77 -10.38 6.30 8.90
C ALA A 77 -11.09 4.93 8.97
N TRP A 78 -10.53 3.90 8.34
CA TRP A 78 -11.03 2.52 8.46
C TRP A 78 -10.99 2.00 9.90
N LYS A 79 -9.91 2.24 10.63
CA LYS A 79 -9.78 1.82 12.04
C LYS A 79 -10.83 2.47 12.94
N TYR A 80 -11.12 3.76 12.75
CA TYR A 80 -12.04 4.51 13.61
C TYR A 80 -13.51 4.41 13.18
N HIS A 81 -13.78 4.24 11.89
CA HIS A 81 -15.14 4.30 11.33
C HIS A 81 -15.59 3.01 10.64
N GLY A 82 -14.70 2.04 10.45
CA GLY A 82 -15.00 0.77 9.76
C GLY A 82 -15.29 0.93 8.27
N ARG A 83 -14.96 2.08 7.67
CA ARG A 83 -15.33 2.43 6.30
C ARG A 83 -14.35 3.44 5.67
N PRO A 84 -14.35 3.57 4.32
CA PRO A 84 -13.52 4.56 3.64
C PRO A 84 -13.85 6.00 4.03
N SER A 85 -12.86 6.88 3.93
CA SER A 85 -13.07 8.33 4.10
C SER A 85 -14.03 8.90 3.03
N PHE A 86 -13.94 8.38 1.80
CA PHE A 86 -14.82 8.72 0.70
C PHE A 86 -15.50 7.47 0.14
N MET A 87 -16.83 7.50 0.05
CA MET A 87 -17.64 6.42 -0.56
C MET A 87 -17.59 6.42 -2.10
N SER A 88 -16.50 6.89 -2.69
CA SER A 88 -16.32 6.98 -4.13
C SER A 88 -15.65 5.72 -4.67
N LEU A 89 -16.30 5.07 -5.64
CA LEU A 89 -15.77 3.89 -6.33
C LEU A 89 -14.39 4.15 -6.95
N LYS A 90 -14.26 5.31 -7.60
CA LYS A 90 -13.00 5.75 -8.20
C LYS A 90 -11.90 5.94 -7.16
N PHE A 91 -12.25 6.50 -6.00
CA PHE A 91 -11.31 6.68 -4.89
C PHE A 91 -10.87 5.34 -4.30
N ASN A 92 -11.80 4.47 -3.95
CA ASN A 92 -11.50 3.16 -3.34
C ASN A 92 -10.60 2.31 -4.24
N ARG A 93 -10.90 2.30 -5.55
CA ARG A 93 -10.08 1.59 -6.55
C ARG A 93 -8.68 2.20 -6.67
N ALA A 94 -8.57 3.53 -6.68
CA ALA A 94 -7.27 4.22 -6.69
C ALA A 94 -6.46 3.91 -5.42
N CYS A 95 -7.09 3.92 -4.24
CA CYS A 95 -6.46 3.51 -2.98
C CYS A 95 -5.92 2.08 -3.06
N LEU A 96 -6.73 1.14 -3.55
CA LEU A 96 -6.31 -0.26 -3.68
C LEU A 96 -5.14 -0.42 -4.66
N VAL A 97 -5.18 0.26 -5.81
CA VAL A 97 -4.06 0.29 -6.76
C VAL A 97 -2.81 0.84 -6.11
N ASN A 98 -2.91 1.98 -5.42
CA ASN A 98 -1.76 2.61 -4.76
C ASN A 98 -1.19 1.70 -3.67
N LEU A 99 -2.02 1.08 -2.82
CA LEU A 99 -1.57 0.14 -1.80
C LEU A 99 -0.76 -1.02 -2.39
N LYS A 100 -1.25 -1.61 -3.47
CA LYS A 100 -0.58 -2.76 -4.11
C LYS A 100 0.68 -2.36 -4.88
N THR A 101 0.79 -1.13 -5.37
CA THR A 101 1.88 -0.76 -6.29
C THR A 101 2.95 0.15 -5.66
N ILE A 102 2.64 0.91 -4.60
CA ILE A 102 3.52 1.95 -4.06
C ILE A 102 4.89 1.42 -3.63
N SER A 103 4.94 0.28 -2.94
CA SER A 103 6.18 -0.37 -2.50
C SER A 103 7.07 -0.76 -3.68
N ASN A 104 6.46 -1.24 -4.77
CA ASN A 104 7.18 -1.59 -5.98
C ASN A 104 7.70 -0.35 -6.72
N ARG A 105 6.84 0.66 -6.93
CA ARG A 105 7.18 1.95 -7.55
C ARG A 105 8.30 2.67 -6.80
N ALA A 106 8.29 2.57 -5.47
CA ALA A 106 9.31 3.08 -4.57
C ALA A 106 10.67 2.37 -4.69
N GLY A 107 10.70 1.21 -5.34
CA GLY A 107 11.88 0.43 -5.62
C GLY A 107 12.17 -0.70 -4.62
N LEU A 108 11.23 -1.08 -3.73
CA LEU A 108 11.45 -2.18 -2.76
C LEU A 108 11.72 -3.54 -3.44
N GLY A 109 11.40 -3.68 -4.73
CA GLY A 109 11.80 -4.84 -5.53
C GLY A 109 10.91 -6.06 -5.29
N PHE A 110 11.44 -7.27 -5.50
CA PHE A 110 10.66 -8.51 -5.45
C PHE A 110 9.99 -8.77 -4.10
N GLU A 111 10.59 -8.30 -3.01
CA GLU A 111 10.03 -8.40 -1.66
C GLU A 111 8.73 -7.59 -1.51
N ALA A 112 8.57 -6.50 -2.27
CA ALA A 112 7.36 -5.69 -2.28
C ALA A 112 6.12 -6.53 -2.57
N LYS A 113 6.22 -7.43 -3.58
CA LYS A 113 5.13 -8.34 -3.94
C LYS A 113 4.71 -9.18 -2.74
N GLN A 114 5.67 -9.84 -2.08
CA GLN A 114 5.39 -10.69 -0.92
C GLN A 114 4.73 -9.90 0.20
N MET A 115 5.18 -8.67 0.47
CA MET A 115 4.61 -7.81 1.51
C MET A 115 3.19 -7.30 1.17
N THR A 116 2.85 -7.17 -0.12
CA THR A 116 1.53 -6.68 -0.58
C THR A 116 0.49 -7.80 -0.79
N GLU A 117 0.94 -9.05 -0.86
CA GLU A 117 0.11 -10.24 -1.05
C GLU A 117 0.02 -11.10 0.23
N ASN A 118 0.98 -10.98 1.15
CA ASN A 118 1.00 -11.68 2.43
C ASN A 118 1.21 -10.69 3.58
N ASN A 119 0.58 -10.97 4.72
CA ASN A 119 0.92 -10.27 5.96
C ASN A 119 2.03 -11.04 6.70
N ILE A 120 3.27 -10.66 6.44
CA ILE A 120 4.45 -11.18 7.17
C ILE A 120 4.69 -10.45 8.49
N ASP A 121 3.99 -9.34 8.76
CA ASP A 121 4.03 -8.68 10.07
C ASP A 121 3.49 -9.61 11.17
N ARG A 122 2.51 -10.48 10.86
CA ARG A 122 1.98 -11.47 11.82
C ARG A 122 3.02 -12.50 12.28
N SER A 123 4.00 -12.81 11.44
CA SER A 123 5.12 -13.70 11.80
C SER A 123 6.14 -13.04 12.72
N PHE A 124 6.18 -11.70 12.78
CA PHE A 124 7.00 -10.92 13.69
C PHE A 124 6.11 -10.26 14.75
N ALA A 125 5.82 -10.97 15.84
CA ALA A 125 5.13 -10.37 16.97
C ALA A 125 5.95 -9.21 17.57
N PHE A 126 5.70 -7.98 17.11
CA PHE A 126 6.18 -6.76 17.74
C PHE A 126 5.02 -5.77 17.91
N PRO A 127 4.86 -5.16 19.10
CA PRO A 127 3.76 -4.25 19.40
C PRO A 127 3.94 -2.93 18.64
N ILE A 128 2.84 -2.48 18.02
CA ILE A 128 2.75 -1.21 17.30
C ILE A 128 2.91 -0.07 18.31
N TYR A 129 4.08 0.58 18.32
CA TYR A 129 4.23 1.93 18.83
C TYR A 129 3.87 2.91 17.70
N CYS A 130 2.61 3.35 17.67
CA CYS A 130 2.31 4.67 17.13
C CYS A 130 2.86 5.68 18.16
N ARG A 131 3.99 6.32 17.89
CA ARG A 131 4.36 7.53 18.63
C ARG A 131 3.41 8.63 18.22
N GLU A 132 2.58 9.04 19.17
CA GLU A 132 2.06 10.41 19.22
C GLU A 132 3.28 11.35 19.29
N ALA A 133 3.27 12.37 18.45
CA ALA A 133 4.16 13.52 18.51
C ALA A 133 3.26 14.76 18.60
#